data_AF-A0A7J8N7W4-F1
#
_entry.id   AF-A0A7J8N7W4-F1
#
_cell.length_a   1.000
_cell.length_b   1.000
_cell.length_c   1.000
_cell.angle_alpha   90.00
_cell.angle_beta   90.00
_cell.angle_gamma   90.00
#
_symmetry.space_group_name_H-M   'P 1'
#
loop_
_entity.id
_entity.type
_entity.pdbx_description
1 polymer ?
#
loop_
_entity_poly.entity_id
_entity_poly.type
_entity_poly.pdbx_seq_one_letter_code
_entity_poly.pdbx_strand_id
1 'polypeptide(L)'
;MDFKTFNLMIFHGSLGRRVLLRAFMVAAALWVVALLQIISEAGPDILYTLSASASCAIGTGSPTSTIFPGKFLFSKVWSSFGSVQCEENKNLTTSVVKELMEKQILSYNAKALCVGEGSMSAVRALKDLGFSDVTGAYRHPCFYLKHKKFVYELDYEDNSYDFVISRDLDKVSAPAMLVLEVERVLTPGGIGSMLVGRSGSLIRSVTPVSSLLKASSVVHVDYVNGFALIVFKKKLKNGTYFEQYRLPADCRSMANTKPLLDNIEPLLEKRPVGFEKTIAYLPEFVNISHKQRLVYIDVGASEHLNSNVTDWFLPSYPVDRKAFHVYFIDHNTSVMLSYVNKPGINFVYYPSLAGNRATSNSKASIGSDDSDPYVEDEGFDFLLWIKETVQNADFVVLKMNAGEVELKILSDLFESGTICSIDELFLHCSNRAVNRDWMDLFKSLRGTGVYVHQWWGDQ
;
A
#
# COMPACT_ATOMS: atom_id res chain seq x y z
N MET A 1 68.05 25.84 28.89
CA MET A 1 68.26 24.42 28.52
C MET A 1 67.33 24.11 27.37
N ASP A 2 67.92 23.72 26.24
CA ASP A 2 67.31 23.62 24.91
C ASP A 2 66.25 22.52 24.79
N PHE A 3 65.11 22.85 24.18
CA PHE A 3 64.08 21.92 23.69
C PHE A 3 64.45 21.28 22.34
N LYS A 4 65.74 21.11 22.03
CA LYS A 4 66.22 20.52 20.76
C LYS A 4 66.51 19.02 20.82
N THR A 5 66.45 18.38 21.99
CA THR A 5 66.97 17.02 22.15
C THR A 5 65.94 15.88 22.02
N PHE A 6 64.64 16.18 21.96
CA PHE A 6 63.61 15.13 21.89
C PHE A 6 63.30 14.61 20.47
N ASN A 7 63.76 15.31 19.42
CA ASN A 7 63.40 14.99 18.03
C ASN A 7 64.35 14.00 17.32
N LEU A 8 65.35 13.44 17.99
CA LEU A 8 66.38 12.61 17.33
C LEU A 8 66.51 11.17 17.85
N MET A 9 65.77 10.76 18.88
CA MET A 9 65.85 9.36 19.38
C MET A 9 64.89 8.38 18.70
N ILE A 10 63.83 8.84 18.03
CA ILE A 10 62.87 7.94 17.35
C ILE A 10 63.44 7.40 16.03
N PHE A 11 64.41 8.08 15.42
CA PHE A 11 64.98 7.69 14.13
C PHE A 11 66.16 6.69 14.21
N HIS A 12 66.64 6.31 15.40
CA HIS A 12 67.77 5.37 15.55
C HIS A 12 67.40 3.99 16.15
N GLY A 13 66.17 3.51 15.90
CA GLY A 13 65.79 2.12 16.19
C GLY A 13 66.10 1.17 15.02
N SER A 14 66.36 -0.11 15.33
CA SER A 14 66.54 -1.18 14.33
C SER A 14 65.38 -1.19 13.32
N LEU A 15 65.66 -1.62 12.09
CA LEU A 15 64.70 -1.59 10.97
C LEU A 15 63.34 -2.24 11.36
N GLY A 16 63.36 -3.27 12.20
CA GLY A 16 62.17 -3.91 12.77
C GLY A 16 61.29 -2.98 13.61
N ARG A 17 61.87 -2.09 14.43
CA ARG A 17 61.10 -1.14 15.25
C ARG A 17 60.37 -0.10 14.40
N ARG A 18 60.97 0.31 13.26
CA ARG A 18 60.33 1.24 12.32
C ARG A 18 59.17 0.59 11.56
N VAL A 19 59.34 -0.67 11.15
CA VAL A 19 58.26 -1.44 10.49
C VAL A 19 57.10 -1.66 11.45
N LEU A 20 57.39 -2.02 12.71
CA LEU A 20 56.37 -2.27 13.73
C LEU A 20 55.59 -1.00 14.08
N LEU A 21 56.27 0.16 14.20
CA LEU A 21 55.60 1.45 14.38
C LEU A 21 54.73 1.84 13.18
N ARG A 22 55.20 1.61 11.94
CA ARG A 22 54.39 1.88 10.75
C ARG A 22 53.18 0.96 10.65
N ALA A 23 53.34 -0.33 10.94
CA ALA A 23 52.24 -1.28 10.99
C ALA A 23 51.21 -0.89 12.07
N PHE A 24 51.68 -0.48 13.25
CA PHE A 24 50.81 -0.02 14.33
C PHE A 24 50.06 1.27 13.97
N MET A 25 50.72 2.23 13.32
CA MET A 25 50.08 3.47 12.85
C MET A 25 49.03 3.19 11.78
N VAL A 26 49.27 2.25 10.86
CA VAL A 26 48.27 1.82 9.86
C VAL A 26 47.11 1.09 10.53
N ALA A 27 47.38 0.19 11.46
CA ALA A 27 46.34 -0.51 12.22
C ALA A 27 45.49 0.45 13.06
N ALA A 28 46.12 1.43 13.73
CA ALA A 28 45.44 2.47 14.49
C ALA A 28 44.60 3.38 13.59
N ALA A 29 45.10 3.75 12.41
CA ALA A 29 44.34 4.53 11.44
C ALA A 29 43.09 3.76 10.94
N LEU A 30 43.26 2.47 10.60
CA LEU A 30 42.13 1.60 10.23
C LEU A 30 41.12 1.45 11.38
N TRP A 31 41.60 1.36 12.62
CA TRP A 31 40.75 1.24 13.80
C TRP A 31 40.00 2.53 14.12
N VAL A 32 40.64 3.70 13.99
CA VAL A 32 40.02 5.01 14.17
C VAL A 32 38.97 5.27 13.09
N VAL A 33 39.21 4.88 11.84
CA VAL A 33 38.21 4.97 10.76
C VAL A 33 37.01 4.10 11.08
N ALA A 34 37.21 2.86 11.56
CA ALA A 34 36.13 1.99 11.99
C ALA A 34 35.36 2.55 13.20
N LEU A 35 36.05 3.13 14.19
CA LEU A 35 35.42 3.74 15.37
C LEU A 35 34.63 5.01 15.03
N LEU A 36 35.13 5.85 14.12
CA LEU A 36 34.41 7.04 13.65
C LEU A 36 33.13 6.68 12.89
N GLN A 37 33.12 5.56 12.17
CA GLN A 37 31.92 5.03 11.52
C GLN A 37 30.90 4.51 12.55
N ILE A 38 31.35 3.92 13.65
CA ILE A 38 30.48 3.43 14.73
C ILE A 38 29.89 4.58 15.57
N ILE A 39 30.66 5.63 15.86
CA ILE A 39 30.20 6.77 16.68
C ILE A 39 29.21 7.67 15.92
N SER A 40 29.21 7.62 14.58
CA SER A 40 28.22 8.36 13.78
C SER A 40 26.80 7.74 13.83
N GLU A 41 26.63 6.62 14.52
CA GLU A 41 25.38 5.88 14.66
C GLU A 41 25.02 5.66 16.15
N ALA A 42 24.71 6.75 16.85
CA ALA A 42 24.07 6.68 18.16
C ALA A 42 22.61 7.15 18.06
N GLY A 43 21.68 6.19 17.97
CA GLY A 43 20.26 6.37 18.27
C GLY A 43 19.28 5.96 17.15
N PRO A 44 18.40 4.96 17.37
CA PRO A 44 17.31 4.60 16.44
C PRO A 44 16.18 5.65 16.38
N ASP A 45 16.14 6.63 17.29
CA ASP A 45 15.02 7.57 17.44
C ASP A 45 15.26 8.98 16.86
N ILE A 46 16.43 9.27 16.30
CA ILE A 46 16.78 10.64 15.82
C ILE A 46 16.77 10.74 14.28
N LEU A 47 16.56 9.64 13.57
CA LEU A 47 16.54 9.59 12.09
C LEU A 47 15.14 9.84 11.48
N TYR A 48 14.09 9.96 12.30
CA TYR A 48 12.72 10.11 11.82
C TYR A 48 12.32 11.55 11.42
N THR A 49 13.12 12.58 11.72
CA THR A 49 12.76 13.99 11.43
C THR A 49 13.91 14.87 10.94
N LEU A 50 15.15 14.38 10.89
CA LEU A 50 16.31 15.15 10.44
C LEU A 50 16.90 14.57 9.14
N SER A 51 16.32 14.92 7.99
CA SER A 51 17.02 15.12 6.70
C SER A 51 16.09 15.15 5.47
N ALA A 52 14.83 15.55 5.62
CA ALA A 52 14.04 16.04 4.48
C ALA A 52 14.67 17.29 3.81
N SER A 53 15.71 17.90 4.40
CA SER A 53 16.35 19.13 3.91
C SER A 53 17.87 19.09 3.71
N ALA A 54 18.57 17.99 3.98
CA ALA A 54 20.02 17.89 3.76
C ALA A 54 20.36 16.46 3.34
N SER A 55 20.53 16.12 2.06
CA SER A 55 21.83 16.26 1.39
C SER A 55 21.72 15.94 -0.11
N CYS A 56 21.04 16.76 -0.91
CA CYS A 56 21.43 16.95 -2.33
C CYS A 56 21.42 18.44 -2.72
N ALA A 57 21.47 19.34 -1.74
CA ALA A 57 21.63 20.78 -1.94
C ALA A 57 22.88 21.26 -1.18
N ILE A 58 24.06 21.04 -1.77
CA ILE A 58 25.20 21.92 -1.51
C ILE A 58 25.63 22.45 -2.88
N GLY A 59 24.75 23.27 -3.45
CA GLY A 59 25.09 24.26 -4.46
C GLY A 59 25.36 25.57 -3.72
N THR A 60 26.57 26.09 -3.92
CA THR A 60 27.11 27.39 -3.51
C THR A 60 26.10 28.51 -3.16
N GLY A 61 26.16 29.04 -1.93
CA GLY A 61 25.49 30.31 -1.58
C GLY A 61 25.43 30.69 -0.08
N SER A 62 26.49 31.36 0.41
CA SER A 62 26.53 32.31 1.55
C SER A 62 26.45 31.82 3.02
N PRO A 63 27.12 32.51 3.98
CA PRO A 63 27.61 31.91 5.22
C PRO A 63 26.86 32.34 6.49
N THR A 64 26.67 31.44 7.44
CA THR A 64 26.63 31.79 8.87
C THR A 64 27.16 30.63 9.75
N SER A 65 28.15 31.00 10.58
CA SER A 65 28.74 30.36 11.78
C SER A 65 28.13 29.04 12.28
N THR A 66 28.93 27.98 12.51
CA THR A 66 29.83 27.87 13.68
C THR A 66 30.96 26.87 13.45
N ILE A 67 32.12 27.17 14.05
CA ILE A 67 33.44 26.60 13.76
C ILE A 67 33.69 25.33 14.58
N PHE A 68 33.95 24.21 13.89
CA PHE A 68 34.74 23.08 14.43
C PHE A 68 35.88 22.77 13.43
N PRO A 69 37.17 22.98 13.78
CA PRO A 69 38.27 23.03 12.82
C PRO A 69 38.82 21.65 12.41
N GLY A 70 38.05 20.57 12.53
CA GLY A 70 38.48 19.20 12.20
C GLY A 70 37.69 18.48 11.09
N LYS A 71 36.51 19.00 10.69
CA LYS A 71 35.59 18.31 9.76
C LYS A 71 35.72 18.72 8.28
N PHE A 72 36.60 19.68 7.96
CA PHE A 72 36.63 20.32 6.64
C PHE A 72 37.44 19.61 5.55
N LEU A 73 38.28 18.63 5.89
CA LEU A 73 39.19 18.02 4.91
C LEU A 73 38.68 16.71 4.30
N PHE A 74 37.82 15.94 5.00
CA PHE A 74 37.28 14.68 4.48
C PHE A 74 35.93 14.84 3.75
N SER A 75 35.19 15.92 3.99
CA SER A 75 33.89 16.14 3.34
C SER A 75 34.01 16.64 1.91
N LYS A 76 35.07 17.39 1.56
CA LYS A 76 35.24 17.99 0.22
C LYS A 76 35.60 17.01 -0.89
N VAL A 77 36.31 15.93 -0.57
CA VAL A 77 36.73 14.93 -1.56
C VAL A 77 35.60 13.94 -1.86
N TRP A 78 34.77 13.61 -0.87
CA TRP A 78 33.64 12.68 -1.06
C TRP A 78 32.36 13.37 -1.54
N SER A 79 32.14 14.66 -1.20
CA SER A 79 30.92 15.39 -1.58
C SER A 79 30.76 15.60 -3.10
N SER A 80 31.87 15.68 -3.85
CA SER A 80 31.83 15.94 -5.30
C SER A 80 31.46 14.71 -6.13
N PHE A 81 31.66 13.49 -5.61
CA PHE A 81 31.22 12.25 -6.27
C PHE A 81 29.77 11.89 -5.88
N GLY A 82 29.32 12.26 -4.69
CA GLY A 82 27.96 12.01 -4.21
C GLY A 82 26.87 12.83 -4.91
N SER A 83 27.17 14.07 -5.34
CA SER A 83 26.18 14.95 -5.99
C SER A 83 25.81 14.49 -7.41
N VAL A 84 26.80 14.08 -8.21
CA VAL A 84 26.60 13.58 -9.59
C VAL A 84 25.79 12.28 -9.55
N GLN A 85 26.14 11.35 -8.66
CA GLN A 85 25.39 10.12 -8.47
C GLN A 85 23.96 10.39 -7.96
N CYS A 86 23.75 11.38 -7.09
CA CYS A 86 22.41 11.76 -6.63
C CYS A 86 21.51 12.23 -7.78
N GLU A 87 22.03 13.09 -8.66
CA GLU A 87 21.23 13.64 -9.77
C GLU A 87 20.91 12.56 -10.82
N GLU A 88 21.86 11.69 -11.14
CA GLU A 88 21.61 10.54 -12.01
C GLU A 88 20.53 9.61 -11.42
N ASN A 89 20.60 9.32 -10.12
CA ASN A 89 19.62 8.48 -9.44
C ASN A 89 18.21 9.10 -9.44
N LYS A 90 18.15 10.43 -9.26
CA LYS A 90 16.92 11.21 -9.32
C LYS A 90 16.29 11.16 -10.72
N ASN A 91 17.11 11.39 -11.74
CA ASN A 91 16.68 11.36 -13.14
C ASN A 91 16.18 9.97 -13.55
N LEU A 92 16.90 8.92 -13.16
CA LEU A 92 16.48 7.54 -13.40
C LEU A 92 15.12 7.21 -12.77
N THR A 93 14.94 7.55 -11.49
CA THR A 93 13.66 7.33 -10.79
C THR A 93 12.54 8.12 -11.47
N THR A 94 12.83 9.35 -11.90
CA THR A 94 11.88 10.20 -12.61
C THR A 94 11.45 9.58 -13.94
N SER A 95 12.39 9.04 -14.71
CA SER A 95 12.10 8.34 -15.97
C SER A 95 11.22 7.11 -15.76
N VAL A 96 11.55 6.26 -14.78
CA VAL A 96 10.76 5.06 -14.47
C VAL A 96 9.33 5.42 -14.09
N VAL A 97 9.16 6.38 -13.18
CA VAL A 97 7.82 6.77 -12.73
C VAL A 97 7.00 7.34 -13.88
N LYS A 98 7.58 8.21 -14.71
CA LYS A 98 6.89 8.76 -15.90
C LYS A 98 6.40 7.65 -16.83
N GLU A 99 7.24 6.66 -17.12
CA GLU A 99 6.87 5.53 -17.96
C GLU A 99 5.72 4.70 -17.36
N LEU A 100 5.75 4.44 -16.06
CA LEU A 100 4.68 3.72 -15.37
C LEU A 100 3.36 4.50 -15.34
N MET A 101 3.42 5.83 -15.19
CA MET A 101 2.26 6.71 -15.23
C MET A 101 1.66 6.79 -16.64
N GLU A 102 2.50 6.91 -17.68
CA GLU A 102 2.06 6.91 -19.09
C GLU A 102 1.31 5.63 -19.47
N LYS A 103 1.76 4.49 -18.94
CA LYS A 103 1.12 3.17 -19.14
C LYS A 103 -0.08 2.93 -18.22
N GLN A 104 -0.45 3.89 -17.38
CA GLN A 104 -1.55 3.78 -16.40
C GLN A 104 -1.36 2.60 -15.43
N ILE A 105 -0.11 2.27 -15.10
CA ILE A 105 0.25 1.19 -14.17
C ILE A 105 0.34 1.73 -12.73
N LEU A 106 0.75 2.99 -12.56
CA LEU A 106 1.00 3.63 -11.27
C LEU A 106 0.11 4.88 -11.09
N SER A 107 -0.12 5.28 -9.84
CA SER A 107 -0.85 6.50 -9.45
C SER A 107 -0.06 7.30 -8.42
N TYR A 108 -0.22 8.62 -8.40
CA TYR A 108 0.44 9.53 -7.44
C TYR A 108 0.02 9.29 -5.98
N ASN A 109 -1.14 8.66 -5.76
CA ASN A 109 -1.65 8.36 -4.42
C ASN A 109 -1.02 7.11 -3.80
N ALA A 110 -0.22 6.36 -4.55
CA ALA A 110 0.37 5.11 -4.07
C ALA A 110 1.38 5.36 -2.95
N LYS A 111 1.25 4.59 -1.86
CA LYS A 111 2.25 4.59 -0.80
C LYS A 111 3.53 3.90 -1.28
N ALA A 112 4.64 4.64 -1.33
CA ALA A 112 5.84 4.23 -2.04
C ALA A 112 7.03 3.90 -1.11
N LEU A 113 7.74 2.82 -1.42
CA LEU A 113 9.00 2.42 -0.77
C LEU A 113 10.15 2.40 -1.78
N CYS A 114 11.21 3.14 -1.48
CA CYS A 114 12.46 3.09 -2.23
C CYS A 114 13.48 2.21 -1.51
N VAL A 115 13.87 1.08 -2.09
CA VAL A 115 14.76 0.11 -1.45
C VAL A 115 16.13 0.12 -2.13
N GLY A 116 17.17 0.30 -1.31
CA GLY A 116 18.56 0.13 -1.74
C GLY A 116 19.35 1.42 -1.93
N GLU A 117 20.50 1.31 -2.58
CA GLU A 117 21.44 2.38 -2.84
C GLU A 117 20.79 3.47 -3.69
N GLY A 118 20.85 4.71 -3.19
CA GLY A 118 20.18 5.85 -3.81
C GLY A 118 18.68 5.94 -3.52
N SER A 119 18.16 5.17 -2.55
CA SER A 119 16.78 5.30 -2.06
C SER A 119 16.45 6.74 -1.66
N MET A 120 17.39 7.47 -1.04
CA MET A 120 17.17 8.88 -0.68
C MET A 120 16.96 9.79 -1.90
N SER A 121 17.70 9.57 -2.98
CA SER A 121 17.52 10.28 -4.25
C SER A 121 16.19 9.92 -4.91
N ALA A 122 15.78 8.65 -4.83
CA ALA A 122 14.51 8.16 -5.35
C ALA A 122 13.31 8.72 -4.56
N VAL A 123 13.40 8.78 -3.22
CA VAL A 123 12.39 9.42 -2.35
C VAL A 123 12.20 10.87 -2.75
N ARG A 124 13.29 11.60 -2.98
CA ARG A 124 13.22 12.99 -3.43
C ARG A 124 12.57 13.11 -4.81
N ALA A 125 12.92 12.24 -5.75
CA ALA A 125 12.31 12.24 -7.08
C ALA A 125 10.79 12.01 -7.03
N LEU A 126 10.32 11.05 -6.21
CA LEU A 126 8.90 10.76 -6.04
C LEU A 126 8.15 11.93 -5.38
N LYS A 127 8.74 12.56 -4.36
CA LYS A 127 8.16 13.76 -3.75
C LYS A 127 8.08 14.94 -4.73
N ASP A 128 9.13 15.16 -5.53
CA ASP A 128 9.14 16.19 -6.58
C ASP A 128 8.08 15.91 -7.67
N LEU A 129 7.69 14.65 -7.88
CA LEU A 129 6.63 14.24 -8.80
C LEU A 129 5.21 14.29 -8.21
N GLY A 130 5.07 14.52 -6.91
CA GLY A 130 3.76 14.69 -6.24
C GLY A 130 3.30 13.51 -5.39
N PHE A 131 4.16 12.51 -5.11
CA PHE A 131 3.83 11.46 -4.14
C PHE A 131 3.92 12.00 -2.71
N SER A 132 2.88 11.77 -1.91
CA SER A 132 2.79 12.27 -0.53
C SER A 132 3.41 11.32 0.49
N ASP A 133 3.19 10.01 0.36
CA ASP A 133 3.69 8.97 1.28
C ASP A 133 4.82 8.17 0.63
N VAL A 134 6.07 8.57 0.95
CA VAL A 134 7.27 7.97 0.37
C VAL A 134 8.33 7.73 1.43
N THR A 135 8.74 6.47 1.56
CA THR A 135 9.76 6.02 2.52
C THR A 135 10.98 5.47 1.79
N GLY A 136 12.17 5.67 2.33
CA GLY A 136 13.42 5.12 1.83
C GLY A 136 14.02 4.12 2.81
N ALA A 137 14.41 2.94 2.31
CA ALA A 137 15.10 1.91 3.06
C ALA A 137 16.50 1.70 2.47
N TYR A 138 17.54 1.91 3.27
CA TYR A 138 18.93 1.63 2.89
C TYR A 138 19.68 0.99 4.05
N ARG A 139 20.30 -0.17 3.83
CA ARG A 139 21.23 -0.81 4.76
C ARG A 139 22.64 -0.77 4.18
N HIS A 140 23.57 -0.10 4.87
CA HIS A 140 24.96 0.03 4.40
C HIS A 140 25.69 -1.33 4.50
N PRO A 141 26.52 -1.71 3.51
CA PRO A 141 27.32 -2.94 3.53
C PRO A 141 28.31 -3.10 4.71
N CYS A 142 28.48 -2.11 5.58
CA CYS A 142 29.43 -2.20 6.70
C CYS A 142 28.84 -2.88 7.94
N PHE A 143 27.53 -3.15 7.97
CA PHE A 143 26.82 -3.69 9.13
C PHE A 143 26.68 -5.22 9.15
N TYR A 144 27.36 -5.95 8.25
CA TYR A 144 27.34 -7.42 8.21
C TYR A 144 28.01 -8.11 9.43
N LEU A 145 28.69 -7.38 10.31
CA LEU A 145 29.49 -7.97 11.37
C LEU A 145 28.73 -8.24 12.69
N LYS A 146 27.51 -7.70 12.87
CA LYS A 146 26.73 -7.89 14.11
C LYS A 146 25.42 -8.68 13.95
N HIS A 147 24.92 -8.87 12.73
CA HIS A 147 23.71 -9.64 12.48
C HIS A 147 24.07 -10.96 11.80
N LYS A 148 24.00 -12.07 12.55
CA LYS A 148 24.13 -13.46 12.03
C LYS A 148 22.99 -13.87 11.07
N LYS A 149 22.10 -12.95 10.69
CA LYS A 149 21.05 -13.20 9.69
C LYS A 149 21.55 -12.68 8.33
N PHE A 150 21.90 -13.61 7.45
CA PHE A 150 22.15 -13.36 6.02
C PHE A 150 20.88 -13.04 5.22
N VAL A 151 19.81 -12.64 5.91
CA VAL A 151 18.48 -12.42 5.35
C VAL A 151 18.37 -10.93 5.05
N TYR A 152 18.21 -10.56 3.78
CA TYR A 152 17.69 -9.24 3.44
C TYR A 152 16.27 -9.21 4.00
N GLU A 153 16.08 -8.65 5.18
CA GLU A 153 14.80 -8.58 5.91
C GLU A 153 14.47 -7.10 6.07
N LEU A 154 13.44 -6.63 5.37
CA LEU A 154 12.98 -5.26 5.50
C LEU A 154 12.15 -5.15 6.79
N ASP A 155 12.42 -4.14 7.62
CA ASP A 155 11.72 -3.93 8.90
C ASP A 155 10.33 -3.29 8.68
N TYR A 156 9.55 -3.84 7.75
CA TYR A 156 8.19 -3.41 7.43
C TYR A 156 7.23 -4.61 7.44
N GLU A 157 5.99 -4.35 7.83
CA GLU A 157 4.90 -5.32 7.83
C GLU A 157 4.56 -5.82 6.41
N ASP A 158 3.97 -7.01 6.34
CA ASP A 158 3.42 -7.57 5.10
C ASP A 158 2.34 -6.63 4.53
N ASN A 159 2.26 -6.51 3.20
CA ASN A 159 1.21 -5.73 2.51
C ASN A 159 1.09 -4.27 3.00
N SER A 160 2.20 -3.56 3.09
CA SER A 160 2.28 -2.21 3.68
C SER A 160 2.53 -1.07 2.68
N TYR A 161 2.88 -1.39 1.43
CA TYR A 161 3.20 -0.43 0.37
C TYR A 161 2.55 -0.79 -0.98
N ASP A 162 2.05 0.22 -1.70
CA ASP A 162 1.41 0.05 -3.01
C ASP A 162 2.42 0.08 -4.17
N PHE A 163 3.55 0.75 -3.95
CA PHE A 163 4.62 0.84 -4.94
C PHE A 163 5.98 0.62 -4.28
N VAL A 164 6.80 -0.26 -4.83
CA VAL A 164 8.17 -0.49 -4.35
C VAL A 164 9.13 -0.41 -5.52
N ILE A 165 10.15 0.44 -5.40
CA ILE A 165 11.22 0.57 -6.40
C ILE A 165 12.57 0.18 -5.80
N SER A 166 13.31 -0.67 -6.50
CA SER A 166 14.68 -1.05 -6.12
C SER A 166 15.64 -1.07 -7.30
N ARG A 167 16.90 -0.74 -7.03
CA ARG A 167 17.99 -0.70 -8.03
C ARG A 167 19.18 -1.57 -7.67
N ASP A 168 19.05 -2.34 -6.60
CA ASP A 168 20.17 -3.07 -6.03
C ASP A 168 20.16 -4.54 -6.41
N LEU A 169 19.31 -4.96 -7.36
CA LEU A 169 19.16 -6.38 -7.67
C LEU A 169 20.49 -7.03 -8.08
N ASP A 170 21.34 -6.30 -8.79
CA ASP A 170 22.69 -6.70 -9.19
C ASP A 170 23.79 -6.31 -8.20
N LYS A 171 23.44 -5.62 -7.11
CA LYS A 171 24.37 -5.11 -6.08
C LYS A 171 24.28 -5.86 -4.75
N VAL A 172 23.16 -6.52 -4.47
CA VAL A 172 22.98 -7.32 -3.25
C VAL A 172 23.61 -8.71 -3.35
N SER A 173 24.05 -9.24 -2.22
CA SER A 173 24.60 -10.59 -2.10
C SER A 173 23.55 -11.70 -2.31
N ALA A 174 22.28 -11.41 -2.00
CA ALA A 174 21.17 -12.34 -2.13
C ALA A 174 19.98 -11.71 -2.90
N PRO A 175 20.05 -11.62 -4.24
CA PRO A 175 19.00 -11.01 -5.06
C PRO A 175 17.63 -11.68 -4.89
N ALA A 176 17.62 -13.00 -4.68
CA ALA A 176 16.40 -13.75 -4.44
C ALA A 176 15.63 -13.28 -3.19
N MET A 177 16.36 -12.94 -2.12
CA MET A 177 15.74 -12.47 -0.89
C MET A 177 15.17 -11.06 -1.04
N LEU A 178 15.88 -10.17 -1.77
CA LEU A 178 15.35 -8.85 -2.10
C LEU A 178 14.04 -8.95 -2.89
N VAL A 179 13.96 -9.86 -3.88
CA VAL A 179 12.72 -10.07 -4.65
C VAL A 179 11.57 -10.51 -3.75
N LEU A 180 11.83 -11.48 -2.87
CA LEU A 180 10.81 -12.00 -1.96
C LEU A 180 10.37 -10.97 -0.91
N GLU A 181 11.28 -10.15 -0.39
CA GLU A 181 10.92 -9.07 0.54
C GLU A 181 10.12 -7.97 -0.14
N VAL A 182 10.48 -7.58 -1.36
CA VAL A 182 9.69 -6.62 -2.14
C VAL A 182 8.29 -7.20 -2.39
N GLU A 183 8.19 -8.48 -2.76
CA GLU A 183 6.90 -9.16 -2.93
C GLU A 183 6.09 -9.25 -1.61
N ARG A 184 6.75 -9.42 -0.47
CA ARG A 184 6.11 -9.49 0.86
C ARG A 184 5.48 -8.16 1.27
N VAL A 185 6.24 -7.06 1.15
CA VAL A 185 5.80 -5.72 1.60
C VAL A 185 4.78 -5.07 0.65
N LEU A 186 4.71 -5.52 -0.61
CA LEU A 186 3.70 -5.03 -1.56
C LEU A 186 2.28 -5.41 -1.11
N THR A 187 1.34 -4.47 -1.18
CA THR A 187 -0.10 -4.75 -1.05
C THR A 187 -0.58 -5.62 -2.23
N PRO A 188 -1.65 -6.42 -2.06
CA PRO A 188 -2.30 -7.08 -3.20
C PRO A 188 -2.67 -6.04 -4.27
N GLY A 189 -2.30 -6.29 -5.53
CA GLY A 189 -2.48 -5.33 -6.62
C GLY A 189 -1.37 -4.26 -6.70
N GLY A 190 -0.50 -4.17 -5.70
CA GLY A 190 0.65 -3.27 -5.67
C GLY A 190 1.69 -3.58 -6.76
N ILE A 191 2.49 -2.56 -7.09
CA ILE A 191 3.46 -2.56 -8.19
C ILE A 191 4.89 -2.61 -7.65
N GLY A 192 5.61 -3.67 -7.99
CA GLY A 192 7.05 -3.79 -7.80
C GLY A 192 7.82 -3.38 -9.05
N SER A 193 8.87 -2.58 -8.85
CA SER A 193 9.78 -2.10 -9.89
C SER A 193 11.21 -2.45 -9.51
N MET A 194 11.89 -3.21 -10.37
CA MET A 194 13.28 -3.58 -10.19
C MET A 194 14.12 -3.17 -11.39
N LEU A 195 15.17 -2.42 -11.12
CA LEU A 195 16.17 -2.01 -12.09
C LEU A 195 17.39 -2.91 -11.98
N VAL A 196 17.85 -3.43 -13.12
CA VAL A 196 19.02 -4.29 -13.23
C VAL A 196 20.05 -3.64 -14.14
N GLY A 197 21.29 -3.54 -13.66
CA GLY A 197 22.41 -3.03 -14.44
C GLY A 197 22.71 -3.85 -15.69
N ARG A 198 23.48 -3.24 -16.60
CA ARG A 198 23.67 -3.70 -17.98
C ARG A 198 24.31 -5.10 -18.06
N SER A 199 23.50 -6.14 -18.28
CA SER A 199 23.98 -7.50 -18.55
C SER A 199 23.13 -8.20 -19.61
N GLY A 200 23.42 -7.95 -20.89
CA GLY A 200 22.87 -8.71 -22.02
C GLY A 200 21.41 -8.40 -22.40
N SER A 201 20.76 -9.35 -23.08
CA SER A 201 19.38 -9.21 -23.58
C SER A 201 18.34 -9.19 -22.45
N LEU A 202 17.23 -8.46 -22.65
CA LEU A 202 16.11 -8.36 -21.68
C LEU A 202 15.66 -9.71 -21.13
N ILE A 203 15.59 -10.71 -22.00
CA ILE A 203 15.17 -12.08 -21.64
C ILE A 203 16.06 -12.63 -20.51
N ARG A 204 17.38 -12.38 -20.58
CA ARG A 204 18.35 -12.87 -19.59
C ARG A 204 18.27 -12.11 -18.25
N SER A 205 17.80 -10.86 -18.27
CA SER A 205 17.59 -10.04 -17.07
C SER A 205 16.27 -10.32 -16.37
N VAL A 206 15.23 -10.74 -17.11
CA VAL A 206 13.88 -11.01 -16.57
C VAL A 206 13.78 -12.39 -15.93
N THR A 207 14.47 -13.41 -16.45
CA THR A 207 14.37 -14.80 -15.95
C THR A 207 14.65 -14.92 -14.45
N PRO A 208 15.70 -14.28 -13.88
CA PRO A 208 15.95 -14.34 -12.44
C PRO A 208 14.78 -13.83 -11.61
N VAL A 209 14.21 -12.67 -11.95
CA VAL A 209 13.09 -12.08 -11.18
C VAL A 209 11.82 -12.90 -11.36
N SER A 210 11.42 -13.18 -12.61
CA SER A 210 10.17 -13.90 -12.90
C SER A 210 10.11 -15.30 -12.29
N SER A 211 11.24 -16.01 -12.18
CA SER A 211 11.32 -17.33 -11.54
C SER A 211 11.16 -17.31 -10.02
N LEU A 212 11.39 -16.15 -9.38
CA LEU A 212 11.35 -15.97 -7.93
C LEU A 212 10.00 -15.46 -7.43
N LEU A 213 9.24 -14.77 -8.27
CA LEU A 213 7.92 -14.25 -7.93
C LEU A 213 6.94 -15.41 -7.68
N LYS A 214 6.43 -15.51 -6.45
CA LYS A 214 5.47 -16.54 -6.06
C LYS A 214 4.04 -16.03 -6.13
N ALA A 215 3.82 -14.80 -5.67
CA ALA A 215 2.53 -14.16 -5.54
C ALA A 215 2.31 -13.04 -6.58
N SER A 216 3.26 -12.81 -7.47
CA SER A 216 3.23 -11.73 -8.45
C SER A 216 3.34 -12.23 -9.88
N SER A 217 3.00 -11.37 -10.84
CA SER A 217 3.27 -11.60 -12.26
C SER A 217 3.92 -10.37 -12.87
N VAL A 218 4.91 -10.59 -13.73
CA VAL A 218 5.53 -9.54 -14.54
C VAL A 218 4.47 -8.94 -15.45
N VAL A 219 4.28 -7.62 -15.37
CA VAL A 219 3.29 -6.87 -16.16
C VAL A 219 3.94 -6.04 -17.26
N HIS A 220 5.18 -5.60 -17.05
CA HIS A 220 5.89 -4.76 -18.00
C HIS A 220 7.40 -4.93 -17.87
N VAL A 221 8.11 -4.87 -19.00
CA VAL A 221 9.57 -4.95 -19.07
C VAL A 221 10.05 -3.95 -20.12
N ASP A 222 11.02 -3.12 -19.78
CA ASP A 222 11.58 -2.12 -20.70
C ASP A 222 13.05 -1.80 -20.41
N TYR A 223 13.62 -0.88 -21.19
CA TYR A 223 14.92 -0.26 -20.91
C TYR A 223 14.76 1.22 -20.57
N VAL A 224 15.25 1.60 -19.39
CA VAL A 224 15.24 3.00 -18.93
C VAL A 224 16.65 3.43 -18.58
N ASN A 225 17.16 4.45 -19.28
CA ASN A 225 18.48 5.05 -19.07
C ASN A 225 19.61 3.99 -18.93
N GLY A 226 19.56 2.92 -19.73
CA GLY A 226 20.58 1.87 -19.74
C GLY A 226 20.38 0.73 -18.72
N PHE A 227 19.30 0.76 -17.94
CA PHE A 227 18.91 -0.31 -17.01
C PHE A 227 17.74 -1.11 -17.57
N ALA A 228 17.74 -2.42 -17.35
CA ALA A 228 16.54 -3.22 -17.60
C ALA A 228 15.54 -2.96 -16.46
N LEU A 229 14.38 -2.42 -16.80
CA LEU A 229 13.26 -2.21 -15.90
C LEU A 229 12.35 -3.43 -15.93
N ILE A 230 12.15 -4.06 -14.77
CA ILE A 230 11.26 -5.20 -14.59
C ILE A 230 10.16 -4.76 -13.66
N VAL A 231 8.94 -4.73 -14.18
CA VAL A 231 7.75 -4.31 -13.44
C VAL A 231 6.86 -5.52 -13.25
N PHE A 232 6.55 -5.82 -12.00
CA PHE A 232 5.63 -6.88 -11.65
C PHE A 232 4.53 -6.34 -10.76
N LYS A 233 3.36 -6.94 -10.90
CA LYS A 233 2.21 -6.63 -10.07
C LYS A 233 1.99 -7.80 -9.13
N LYS A 234 1.88 -7.53 -7.83
CA LYS A 234 1.46 -8.54 -6.88
C LYS A 234 0.05 -8.93 -7.26
N LYS A 235 -0.16 -10.21 -7.58
CA LYS A 235 -1.48 -10.70 -7.94
C LYS A 235 -2.37 -10.36 -6.75
N LEU A 236 -3.56 -9.84 -7.04
CA LEU A 236 -4.65 -10.07 -6.11
C LEU A 236 -4.66 -11.57 -5.88
N LYS A 237 -4.46 -12.03 -4.64
CA LYS A 237 -4.29 -13.44 -4.31
C LYS A 237 -5.27 -14.29 -5.15
N ASN A 238 -4.75 -14.96 -6.19
CA ASN A 238 -5.56 -15.79 -7.09
C ASN A 238 -6.24 -16.87 -6.24
N GLY A 239 -7.58 -16.95 -6.32
CA GLY A 239 -8.44 -17.89 -5.59
C GLY A 239 -8.69 -17.51 -4.12
N THR A 240 -7.64 -17.15 -3.38
CA THR A 240 -7.66 -17.21 -1.91
C THR A 240 -8.10 -15.95 -1.16
N TYR A 241 -8.55 -14.89 -1.83
CA TYR A 241 -8.94 -13.65 -1.13
C TYR A 241 -9.99 -13.94 -0.05
N PHE A 242 -11.03 -14.67 -0.44
CA PHE A 242 -12.08 -15.10 0.47
C PHE A 242 -12.08 -16.61 0.78
N GLU A 243 -11.48 -17.45 -0.08
CA GLU A 243 -11.38 -18.90 0.19
C GLU A 243 -10.49 -19.23 1.40
N GLN A 244 -9.62 -18.30 1.83
CA GLN A 244 -8.83 -18.45 3.05
C GLN A 244 -9.70 -18.44 4.32
N TYR A 245 -10.88 -17.81 4.27
CA TYR A 245 -11.79 -17.78 5.40
C TYR A 245 -12.51 -19.11 5.50
N ARG A 246 -12.31 -19.81 6.62
CA ARG A 246 -13.08 -21.02 6.94
C ARG A 246 -14.43 -20.60 7.49
N LEU A 247 -15.38 -20.42 6.59
CA LEU A 247 -16.77 -20.16 6.98
C LEU A 247 -17.36 -21.38 7.71
N PRO A 248 -18.30 -21.17 8.65
CA PRO A 248 -19.01 -22.26 9.31
C PRO A 248 -19.67 -23.22 8.31
N ALA A 249 -19.74 -24.51 8.64
CA ALA A 249 -20.36 -25.51 7.76
C ALA A 249 -21.87 -25.27 7.55
N ASP A 250 -22.50 -24.56 8.46
CA ASP A 250 -23.91 -24.16 8.51
C ASP A 250 -24.14 -22.74 7.94
N CYS A 251 -23.26 -22.26 7.07
CA CYS A 251 -23.41 -20.96 6.40
C CYS A 251 -24.68 -20.92 5.52
N ARG A 252 -25.76 -20.38 6.08
CA ARG A 252 -27.13 -20.41 5.50
C ARG A 252 -27.20 -19.85 4.09
N SER A 253 -26.69 -18.63 3.87
CA SER A 253 -26.72 -17.99 2.56
C SER A 253 -26.00 -18.85 1.52
N MET A 254 -24.74 -19.22 1.79
CA MET A 254 -23.90 -19.99 0.86
C MET A 254 -24.49 -21.36 0.53
N ALA A 255 -25.13 -22.03 1.50
CA ALA A 255 -25.79 -23.31 1.25
C ALA A 255 -26.97 -23.18 0.27
N ASN A 256 -27.71 -22.06 0.33
CA ASN A 256 -28.86 -21.79 -0.52
C ASN A 256 -28.46 -21.28 -1.91
N THR A 257 -27.41 -20.45 -1.98
CA THR A 257 -26.99 -19.74 -3.20
C THR A 257 -26.06 -20.58 -4.08
N LYS A 258 -25.22 -21.43 -3.49
CA LYS A 258 -24.26 -22.27 -4.23
C LYS A 258 -24.86 -23.08 -5.39
N PRO A 259 -26.02 -23.76 -5.25
CA PRO A 259 -26.62 -24.47 -6.39
C PRO A 259 -27.21 -23.53 -7.47
N LEU A 260 -27.35 -22.24 -7.17
CA LEU A 260 -27.91 -21.24 -8.08
C LEU A 260 -26.83 -20.45 -8.83
N LEU A 261 -25.57 -20.58 -8.43
CA LEU A 261 -24.44 -19.88 -9.08
C LEU A 261 -24.23 -20.29 -10.53
N ASP A 262 -24.71 -21.46 -10.96
CA ASP A 262 -24.68 -21.86 -12.37
C ASP A 262 -25.68 -21.07 -13.23
N ASN A 263 -26.66 -20.42 -12.61
CA ASN A 263 -27.71 -19.64 -13.27
C ASN A 263 -27.46 -18.12 -13.24
N ILE A 264 -26.45 -17.65 -12.51
CA ILE A 264 -26.13 -16.22 -12.41
C ILE A 264 -25.56 -15.69 -13.73
N GLU A 265 -25.75 -14.39 -14.01
CA GLU A 265 -25.24 -13.78 -15.23
C GLU A 265 -23.70 -13.87 -15.33
N PRO A 266 -23.13 -14.04 -16.54
CA PRO A 266 -21.69 -14.15 -16.72
C PRO A 266 -20.98 -12.85 -16.33
N LEU A 267 -19.75 -12.97 -15.84
CA LEU A 267 -18.90 -11.80 -15.56
C LEU A 267 -18.43 -11.16 -16.87
N LEU A 268 -18.57 -9.84 -16.97
CA LEU A 268 -18.22 -9.04 -18.14
C LEU A 268 -17.15 -8.00 -17.78
N GLU A 269 -16.17 -7.82 -18.68
CA GLU A 269 -15.12 -6.79 -18.52
C GLU A 269 -15.61 -5.37 -18.85
N LYS A 270 -16.77 -5.25 -19.51
CA LYS A 270 -17.35 -3.99 -19.95
C LYS A 270 -18.86 -4.02 -19.74
N ARG A 271 -19.42 -2.86 -19.36
CA ARG A 271 -20.87 -2.67 -19.20
C ARG A 271 -21.61 -3.05 -20.49
N PRO A 272 -22.54 -4.02 -20.46
CA PRO A 272 -23.36 -4.34 -21.62
C PRO A 272 -24.51 -3.34 -21.78
N VAL A 273 -25.01 -3.19 -23.01
CA VAL A 273 -26.20 -2.40 -23.31
C VAL A 273 -27.42 -3.08 -22.70
N GLY A 274 -28.17 -2.37 -21.83
CA GLY A 274 -29.35 -2.92 -21.19
C GLY A 274 -29.07 -3.88 -20.03
N PHE A 275 -27.91 -3.74 -19.36
CA PHE A 275 -27.47 -4.58 -18.24
C PHE A 275 -28.55 -4.88 -17.18
N GLU A 276 -29.38 -3.89 -16.82
CA GLU A 276 -30.41 -4.03 -15.80
C GLU A 276 -31.41 -5.16 -16.10
N LYS A 277 -31.66 -5.47 -17.37
CA LYS A 277 -32.57 -6.53 -17.80
C LYS A 277 -31.91 -7.92 -17.86
N THR A 278 -30.62 -7.98 -17.55
CA THR A 278 -29.80 -9.20 -17.66
C THR A 278 -29.35 -9.74 -16.31
N ILE A 279 -29.65 -9.04 -15.22
CA ILE A 279 -29.31 -9.47 -13.87
C ILE A 279 -30.24 -10.60 -13.46
N ALA A 280 -29.67 -11.74 -13.06
CA ALA A 280 -30.41 -12.88 -12.58
C ALA A 280 -30.64 -12.75 -11.06
N TYR A 281 -31.64 -11.96 -10.65
CA TYR A 281 -31.86 -11.65 -9.24
C TYR A 281 -32.22 -12.90 -8.42
N LEU A 282 -31.70 -13.01 -7.19
CA LEU A 282 -31.91 -14.21 -6.37
C LEU A 282 -33.40 -14.54 -6.08
N PRO A 283 -34.31 -13.55 -5.87
CA PRO A 283 -35.73 -13.82 -5.67
C PRO A 283 -36.45 -14.44 -6.89
N GLU A 284 -35.83 -14.47 -8.07
CA GLU A 284 -36.37 -15.17 -9.24
C GLU A 284 -36.24 -16.69 -9.11
N PHE A 285 -35.26 -17.16 -8.32
CA PHE A 285 -34.96 -18.57 -8.11
C PHE A 285 -35.39 -19.08 -6.73
N VAL A 286 -35.54 -18.18 -5.76
CA VAL A 286 -35.87 -18.52 -4.37
C VAL A 286 -37.19 -17.86 -3.98
N ASN A 287 -38.14 -18.67 -3.50
CA ASN A 287 -39.38 -18.14 -2.97
C ASN A 287 -39.14 -17.38 -1.65
N ILE A 288 -39.24 -16.07 -1.71
CA ILE A 288 -39.13 -15.18 -0.55
C ILE A 288 -40.47 -14.67 -0.03
N SER A 289 -41.61 -15.10 -0.59
CA SER A 289 -42.94 -14.58 -0.20
C SER A 289 -43.32 -14.84 1.25
N HIS A 290 -42.72 -15.85 1.89
CA HIS A 290 -42.93 -16.18 3.31
C HIS A 290 -41.97 -15.44 4.26
N LYS A 291 -40.99 -14.71 3.73
CA LYS A 291 -40.00 -13.98 4.51
C LYS A 291 -40.59 -12.65 4.98
N GLN A 292 -40.51 -12.37 6.28
CA GLN A 292 -41.15 -11.19 6.87
C GLN A 292 -40.17 -10.03 7.02
N ARG A 293 -38.89 -10.34 7.29
CA ARG A 293 -37.86 -9.32 7.53
C ARG A 293 -36.84 -9.30 6.40
N LEU A 294 -37.11 -8.48 5.39
CA LEU A 294 -36.18 -8.19 4.29
C LEU A 294 -35.35 -6.95 4.65
N VAL A 295 -34.03 -7.06 4.51
CA VAL A 295 -33.10 -5.97 4.83
C VAL A 295 -32.31 -5.61 3.58
N TYR A 296 -32.21 -4.31 3.30
CA TYR A 296 -31.38 -3.77 2.23
C TYR A 296 -30.37 -2.80 2.84
N ILE A 297 -29.08 -3.04 2.58
CA ILE A 297 -27.98 -2.24 3.09
C ILE A 297 -27.22 -1.67 1.89
N ASP A 298 -27.06 -0.35 1.82
CA ASP A 298 -26.25 0.34 0.80
C ASP A 298 -25.12 1.12 1.49
N VAL A 299 -23.88 0.67 1.28
CA VAL A 299 -22.66 1.21 1.87
C VAL A 299 -21.98 2.14 0.86
N GLY A 300 -21.70 3.38 1.28
CA GLY A 300 -21.04 4.38 0.43
C GLY A 300 -21.96 5.05 -0.57
N ALA A 301 -23.25 5.16 -0.23
CA ALA A 301 -24.34 5.62 -1.11
C ALA A 301 -24.07 6.94 -1.85
N SER A 302 -23.36 7.87 -1.22
CA SER A 302 -23.03 9.20 -1.74
C SER A 302 -22.03 9.20 -2.89
N GLU A 303 -21.21 8.15 -3.02
CA GLU A 303 -20.19 8.10 -4.08
C GLU A 303 -20.79 7.75 -5.44
N HIS A 304 -21.94 7.10 -5.46
CA HIS A 304 -22.58 6.60 -6.68
C HIS A 304 -23.95 7.18 -6.97
N LEU A 305 -24.50 8.02 -6.08
CA LEU A 305 -25.78 8.68 -6.28
C LEU A 305 -25.57 10.16 -6.55
N ASN A 306 -26.04 10.64 -7.71
CA ASN A 306 -26.16 12.07 -7.96
C ASN A 306 -27.26 12.65 -7.05
N SER A 307 -27.09 13.89 -6.61
CA SER A 307 -28.02 14.62 -5.72
C SER A 307 -29.46 14.76 -6.25
N ASN A 308 -29.72 14.33 -7.48
CA ASN A 308 -30.99 14.44 -8.19
C ASN A 308 -31.66 13.08 -8.50
N VAL A 309 -31.13 11.96 -7.98
CA VAL A 309 -31.64 10.62 -8.29
C VAL A 309 -32.77 10.24 -7.34
N THR A 310 -33.98 10.11 -7.87
CA THR A 310 -35.16 9.64 -7.14
C THR A 310 -35.13 8.14 -6.85
N ASP A 311 -34.34 7.38 -7.62
CA ASP A 311 -34.30 5.92 -7.64
C ASP A 311 -32.98 5.38 -7.07
N TRP A 312 -32.96 5.20 -5.76
CA TRP A 312 -31.82 4.68 -5.01
C TRP A 312 -31.80 3.15 -4.95
N PHE A 313 -32.94 2.52 -5.26
CA PHE A 313 -33.16 1.08 -5.23
C PHE A 313 -32.97 0.54 -6.64
N LEU A 314 -32.52 -0.72 -6.75
CA LEU A 314 -32.30 -1.38 -8.03
C LEU A 314 -33.60 -1.39 -8.86
N PRO A 315 -33.70 -0.65 -9.98
CA PRO A 315 -35.00 -0.40 -10.64
C PRO A 315 -35.70 -1.66 -11.16
N SER A 316 -34.92 -2.69 -11.50
CA SER A 316 -35.42 -3.97 -12.02
C SER A 316 -35.55 -5.05 -10.95
N TYR A 317 -35.35 -4.72 -9.67
CA TYR A 317 -35.38 -5.71 -8.60
C TYR A 317 -36.80 -6.28 -8.42
N PRO A 318 -36.97 -7.62 -8.34
CA PRO A 318 -38.28 -8.29 -8.41
C PRO A 318 -39.18 -8.12 -7.17
N VAL A 319 -38.78 -7.27 -6.22
CA VAL A 319 -39.44 -7.09 -4.92
C VAL A 319 -39.61 -5.61 -4.65
N ASP A 320 -40.82 -5.18 -4.25
CA ASP A 320 -41.09 -3.77 -3.94
C ASP A 320 -40.18 -3.30 -2.79
N ARG A 321 -39.51 -2.16 -3.01
CA ARG A 321 -38.67 -1.48 -2.00
C ARG A 321 -39.38 -1.29 -0.65
N LYS A 322 -40.71 -1.14 -0.63
CA LYS A 322 -41.51 -0.98 0.60
C LYS A 322 -41.49 -2.21 1.50
N ALA A 323 -41.14 -3.37 0.96
CA ALA A 323 -40.99 -4.60 1.73
C ALA A 323 -39.67 -4.67 2.51
N PHE A 324 -38.72 -3.78 2.22
CA PHE A 324 -37.40 -3.76 2.85
C PHE A 324 -37.29 -2.75 3.99
N HIS A 325 -36.58 -3.15 5.04
CA HIS A 325 -35.94 -2.22 5.96
C HIS A 325 -34.61 -1.77 5.35
N VAL A 326 -34.52 -0.48 5.05
CA VAL A 326 -33.42 0.09 4.25
C VAL A 326 -32.44 0.81 5.16
N TYR A 327 -31.16 0.52 5.00
CA TYR A 327 -30.07 1.17 5.72
C TYR A 327 -29.07 1.76 4.71
N PHE A 328 -28.94 3.08 4.72
CA PHE A 328 -27.88 3.79 4.02
C PHE A 328 -26.75 4.09 4.96
N ILE A 329 -25.54 3.67 4.62
CA ILE A 329 -24.36 3.88 5.44
C ILE A 329 -23.44 4.83 4.68
N ASP A 330 -23.11 5.96 5.30
CA ASP A 330 -22.25 6.96 4.67
C ASP A 330 -21.50 7.82 5.69
N HIS A 331 -20.38 8.41 5.24
CA HIS A 331 -19.65 9.45 5.95
C HIS A 331 -20.16 10.86 5.61
N ASN A 332 -20.92 11.04 4.53
CA ASN A 332 -21.38 12.35 4.11
C ASN A 332 -22.81 12.64 4.62
N THR A 333 -22.90 13.35 5.75
CA THR A 333 -24.18 13.75 6.36
C THR A 333 -24.99 14.72 5.49
N SER A 334 -24.39 15.40 4.51
CA SER A 334 -25.14 16.28 3.61
C SER A 334 -26.14 15.52 2.73
N VAL A 335 -25.88 14.23 2.48
CA VAL A 335 -26.75 13.34 1.69
C VAL A 335 -27.82 12.69 2.57
N MET A 336 -27.76 12.83 3.90
CA MET A 336 -28.78 12.31 4.81
C MET A 336 -30.17 12.88 4.51
N LEU A 337 -30.26 14.18 4.25
CA LEU A 337 -31.53 14.87 4.02
C LEU A 337 -32.24 14.43 2.73
N SER A 338 -31.52 13.92 1.73
CA SER A 338 -32.15 13.39 0.52
C SER A 338 -32.79 12.01 0.71
N TYR A 339 -32.45 11.27 1.79
CA TYR A 339 -32.92 9.90 2.01
C TYR A 339 -33.88 9.76 3.20
N VAL A 340 -33.61 10.41 4.32
CA VAL A 340 -34.34 10.20 5.60
C VAL A 340 -35.79 10.67 5.54
N ASN A 341 -36.14 11.52 4.58
CA ASN A 341 -37.52 11.97 4.37
C ASN A 341 -38.45 10.89 3.78
N LYS A 342 -37.93 9.72 3.41
CA LYS A 342 -38.72 8.59 2.89
C LYS A 342 -38.97 7.56 4.00
N PRO A 343 -40.22 7.11 4.22
CA PRO A 343 -40.53 6.14 5.26
C PRO A 343 -39.85 4.79 4.97
N GLY A 344 -39.34 4.14 6.02
CA GLY A 344 -38.65 2.85 5.93
C GLY A 344 -37.14 2.93 5.65
N ILE A 345 -36.59 4.14 5.52
CA ILE A 345 -35.17 4.40 5.26
C ILE A 345 -34.48 4.91 6.53
N ASN A 346 -33.38 4.25 6.90
CA ASN A 346 -32.53 4.62 8.02
C ASN A 346 -31.15 5.04 7.50
N PHE A 347 -30.63 6.15 8.00
CA PHE A 347 -29.26 6.59 7.70
C PHE A 347 -28.34 6.25 8.88
N VAL A 348 -27.19 5.68 8.57
CA VAL A 348 -26.16 5.25 9.53
C VAL A 348 -24.89 6.00 9.19
N TYR A 349 -24.45 6.86 10.11
CA TYR A 349 -23.24 7.64 9.93
C TYR A 349 -22.02 6.77 10.24
N TYR A 350 -21.17 6.54 9.25
CA TYR A 350 -19.92 5.79 9.41
C TYR A 350 -18.73 6.58 8.85
N PRO A 351 -18.06 7.41 9.68
CA PRO A 351 -17.02 8.33 9.23
C PRO A 351 -15.81 7.65 8.60
N SER A 352 -15.51 6.39 8.94
CA SER A 352 -14.38 5.65 8.37
C SER A 352 -14.51 5.43 6.85
N LEU A 353 -15.71 5.52 6.28
CA LEU A 353 -15.91 5.51 4.82
C LEU A 353 -15.25 6.68 4.10
N ALA A 354 -14.95 7.78 4.79
CA ALA A 354 -14.20 8.89 4.20
C ALA A 354 -12.75 8.52 3.85
N GLY A 355 -12.25 7.38 4.35
CA GLY A 355 -10.85 6.96 4.23
C GLY A 355 -9.88 8.05 4.70
N ASN A 356 -8.77 8.20 3.99
CA ASN A 356 -7.73 9.20 4.29
C ASN A 356 -8.17 10.67 4.11
N ARG A 357 -9.42 10.96 3.69
CA ARG A 357 -9.91 12.34 3.56
C ARG A 357 -10.26 12.95 4.93
N ALA A 358 -10.62 12.14 5.93
CA ALA A 358 -11.00 12.63 7.26
C ALA A 358 -9.79 13.01 8.15
N THR A 359 -8.61 12.41 7.93
CA THR A 359 -7.40 12.70 8.73
C THR A 359 -6.80 14.09 8.47
N SER A 360 -7.30 14.80 7.45
CA SER A 360 -6.92 16.19 7.15
C SER A 360 -7.73 17.21 7.95
N ASN A 361 -8.95 16.86 8.39
CA ASN A 361 -9.84 17.78 9.11
C ASN A 361 -9.77 17.65 10.63
N SER A 362 -9.25 16.53 11.16
CA SER A 362 -9.09 16.34 12.62
C SER A 362 -7.91 17.10 13.22
N LYS A 363 -7.04 17.72 12.42
CA LYS A 363 -5.93 18.58 12.88
C LYS A 363 -6.22 20.07 12.83
N ALA A 364 -7.41 20.48 12.38
CA ALA A 364 -7.75 21.89 12.12
C ALA A 364 -8.88 22.40 13.02
N SER A 365 -8.94 21.99 14.30
CA SER A 365 -9.78 22.65 15.30
C SER A 365 -9.44 22.16 16.71
N ILE A 366 -8.27 22.54 17.24
CA ILE A 366 -8.07 22.65 18.69
C ILE A 366 -7.80 24.13 18.95
N GLY A 367 -8.88 24.89 18.98
CA GLY A 367 -8.96 26.19 19.62
C GLY A 367 -9.59 25.98 20.98
N SER A 368 -8.89 26.41 22.02
CA SER A 368 -9.27 26.41 23.43
C SER A 368 -10.68 26.96 23.70
N ASP A 369 -11.52 26.20 24.41
CA ASP A 369 -12.18 26.70 25.63
C ASP A 369 -12.82 25.56 26.44
N ASP A 370 -12.90 25.78 27.75
CA ASP A 370 -13.29 24.86 28.84
C ASP A 370 -14.74 24.33 28.80
N SER A 371 -14.96 23.19 29.49
CA SER A 371 -16.21 22.64 30.08
C SER A 371 -16.94 21.50 29.33
N ASP A 372 -16.59 20.24 29.64
CA ASP A 372 -17.44 19.24 30.34
C ASP A 372 -16.70 17.88 30.35
N PRO A 373 -16.88 16.99 31.35
CA PRO A 373 -16.29 15.67 31.32
C PRO A 373 -17.04 14.84 30.27
N TYR A 374 -16.52 14.83 29.04
CA TYR A 374 -16.97 13.91 28.01
C TYR A 374 -16.89 12.49 28.59
N VAL A 375 -18.06 11.90 28.77
CA VAL A 375 -18.22 10.45 28.80
C VAL A 375 -17.45 9.92 27.60
N GLU A 376 -16.49 9.04 27.83
CA GLU A 376 -15.86 8.27 26.77
C GLU A 376 -17.00 7.54 26.04
N ASP A 377 -17.40 8.09 24.90
CA ASP A 377 -18.44 7.54 24.03
C ASP A 377 -18.03 6.10 23.73
N GLU A 378 -18.84 5.12 24.15
CA GLU A 378 -18.67 3.74 23.72
C GLU A 378 -18.71 3.76 22.18
N GLY A 379 -17.54 3.68 21.56
CA GLY A 379 -17.39 3.92 20.13
C GLY A 379 -18.34 3.03 19.32
N PHE A 380 -18.98 3.60 18.30
CA PHE A 380 -19.88 2.86 17.42
C PHE A 380 -19.12 1.72 16.72
N ASP A 381 -19.34 0.48 17.19
CA ASP A 381 -18.82 -0.73 16.56
C ASP A 381 -19.69 -1.09 15.34
N PHE A 382 -19.22 -0.67 14.18
CA PHE A 382 -19.92 -0.87 12.91
C PHE A 382 -20.08 -2.35 12.54
N LEU A 383 -19.11 -3.21 12.86
CA LEU A 383 -19.19 -4.64 12.54
C LEU A 383 -20.21 -5.34 13.43
N LEU A 384 -20.23 -4.99 14.72
CA LEU A 384 -21.27 -5.46 15.64
C LEU A 384 -22.65 -5.00 15.17
N TRP A 385 -22.78 -3.73 14.76
CA TRP A 385 -24.03 -3.18 14.25
C TRP A 385 -24.54 -3.93 12.99
N ILE A 386 -23.68 -4.21 12.00
CA ILE A 386 -24.09 -5.01 10.84
C ILE A 386 -24.57 -6.37 11.31
N LYS A 387 -23.79 -7.05 12.14
CA LYS A 387 -24.09 -8.39 12.64
C LYS A 387 -25.48 -8.44 13.30
N GLU A 388 -25.79 -7.52 14.21
CA GLU A 388 -27.09 -7.45 14.87
C GLU A 388 -28.24 -7.12 13.91
N THR A 389 -27.97 -6.28 12.90
CA THR A 389 -28.95 -5.88 11.89
C THR A 389 -29.36 -7.06 11.01
N VAL A 390 -28.38 -7.88 10.57
CA VAL A 390 -28.59 -8.98 9.63
C VAL A 390 -28.91 -10.31 10.30
N GLN A 391 -28.51 -10.54 11.55
CA GLN A 391 -28.68 -11.84 12.24
C GLN A 391 -30.13 -12.30 12.31
N ASN A 392 -31.07 -11.37 12.44
CA ASN A 392 -32.50 -11.65 12.55
C ASN A 392 -33.26 -11.43 11.24
N ALA A 393 -32.56 -11.14 10.15
CA ALA A 393 -33.18 -10.95 8.84
C ALA A 393 -33.43 -12.29 8.15
N ASP A 394 -34.53 -12.37 7.40
CA ASP A 394 -34.85 -13.55 6.60
C ASP A 394 -34.17 -13.51 5.23
N PHE A 395 -33.91 -12.30 4.73
CA PHE A 395 -33.26 -12.05 3.46
C PHE A 395 -32.51 -10.72 3.48
N VAL A 396 -31.25 -10.73 3.08
CA VAL A 396 -30.39 -9.55 3.11
C VAL A 396 -29.77 -9.29 1.75
N VAL A 397 -30.02 -8.08 1.24
CA VAL A 397 -29.33 -7.54 0.07
C VAL A 397 -28.30 -6.53 0.56
N LEU A 398 -27.04 -6.72 0.17
CA LEU A 398 -25.96 -5.79 0.44
C LEU A 398 -25.46 -5.19 -0.87
N LYS A 399 -25.38 -3.87 -0.92
CA LYS A 399 -24.83 -3.11 -2.04
C LYS A 399 -23.69 -2.24 -1.53
N MET A 400 -22.56 -2.25 -2.22
CA MET A 400 -21.41 -1.40 -1.87
C MET A 400 -20.51 -1.14 -3.08
N ASN A 401 -19.69 -0.10 -3.00
CA ASN A 401 -18.56 0.06 -3.91
C ASN A 401 -17.45 -0.92 -3.57
N ALA A 402 -16.57 -1.21 -4.53
CA ALA A 402 -15.37 -2.00 -4.32
C ALA A 402 -14.16 -1.08 -4.06
N GLY A 403 -14.35 -0.07 -3.21
CA GLY A 403 -13.27 0.79 -2.73
C GLY A 403 -12.41 0.08 -1.66
N GLU A 404 -11.27 0.67 -1.32
CA GLU A 404 -10.36 0.09 -0.32
C GLU A 404 -11.05 -0.12 1.05
N VAL A 405 -11.84 0.86 1.48
CA VAL A 405 -12.55 0.81 2.77
C VAL A 405 -13.67 -0.22 2.73
N GLU A 406 -14.45 -0.26 1.66
CA GLU A 406 -15.56 -1.21 1.49
C GLU A 406 -15.08 -2.65 1.33
N LEU A 407 -13.97 -2.87 0.62
CA LEU A 407 -13.34 -4.19 0.53
C LEU A 407 -12.79 -4.66 1.88
N LYS A 408 -12.36 -3.73 2.74
CA LYS A 408 -12.01 -4.04 4.12
C LYS A 408 -13.26 -4.48 4.92
N ILE A 409 -14.36 -3.74 4.83
CA ILE A 409 -15.65 -4.14 5.44
C ILE A 409 -16.05 -5.54 4.97
N LEU A 410 -15.98 -5.81 3.66
CA LEU A 410 -16.28 -7.13 3.12
C LEU A 410 -15.37 -8.22 3.68
N SER A 411 -14.07 -7.94 3.85
CA SER A 411 -13.11 -8.86 4.49
C SER A 411 -13.48 -9.14 5.94
N ASP A 412 -13.86 -8.11 6.70
CA ASP A 412 -14.29 -8.25 8.09
C ASP A 412 -15.60 -9.06 8.22
N LEU A 413 -16.51 -8.95 7.24
CA LEU A 413 -17.74 -9.76 7.18
C LEU A 413 -17.44 -11.25 6.95
N PHE A 414 -16.42 -11.56 6.16
CA PHE A 414 -15.95 -12.93 5.99
C PHE A 414 -15.25 -13.47 7.25
N GLU A 415 -14.39 -12.66 7.87
CA GLU A 415 -13.67 -13.05 9.08
C GLU A 415 -14.60 -13.30 10.26
N SER A 416 -15.61 -12.45 10.43
CA SER A 416 -16.63 -12.59 11.47
C SER A 416 -17.68 -13.68 11.19
N GLY A 417 -17.74 -14.18 9.94
CA GLY A 417 -18.79 -15.10 9.47
C GLY A 417 -20.14 -14.43 9.22
N THR A 418 -20.26 -13.11 9.40
CA THR A 418 -21.49 -12.33 9.17
C THR A 418 -21.93 -12.40 7.69
N ILE A 419 -20.99 -12.64 6.77
CA ILE A 419 -21.28 -12.90 5.35
C ILE A 419 -22.28 -14.05 5.12
N CYS A 420 -22.39 -15.00 6.06
CA CYS A 420 -23.35 -16.09 5.99
C CYS A 420 -24.82 -15.66 6.11
N SER A 421 -25.06 -14.44 6.57
CA SER A 421 -26.39 -13.82 6.66
C SER A 421 -26.72 -12.91 5.47
N ILE A 422 -25.78 -12.74 4.53
CA ILE A 422 -25.98 -11.90 3.34
C ILE A 422 -26.32 -12.79 2.16
N ASP A 423 -27.55 -12.71 1.66
CA ASP A 423 -28.05 -13.57 0.59
C ASP A 423 -27.62 -13.11 -0.81
N GLU A 424 -27.62 -11.80 -1.05
CA GLU A 424 -27.36 -11.23 -2.38
C GLU A 424 -26.47 -9.98 -2.26
N LEU A 425 -25.39 -9.94 -3.06
CA LEU A 425 -24.36 -8.90 -3.01
C LEU A 425 -24.26 -8.16 -4.35
N PHE A 426 -24.29 -6.84 -4.31
CA PHE A 426 -24.04 -5.96 -5.46
C PHE A 426 -22.76 -5.17 -5.24
N LEU A 427 -21.75 -5.40 -6.08
CA LEU A 427 -20.47 -4.68 -6.00
C LEU A 427 -20.29 -3.79 -7.23
N HIS A 428 -20.04 -2.50 -7.00
CA HIS A 428 -19.67 -1.58 -8.07
C HIS A 428 -18.17 -1.28 -8.05
N CYS A 429 -17.54 -1.55 -9.20
CA CYS A 429 -16.12 -1.30 -9.39
C CYS A 429 -15.95 0.04 -10.12
N SER A 430 -15.39 1.04 -9.44
CA SER A 430 -15.08 2.31 -10.10
C SER A 430 -13.93 2.13 -11.09
N ASN A 431 -14.04 2.78 -12.25
CA ASN A 431 -13.20 2.53 -13.45
C ASN A 431 -11.75 3.06 -13.34
N ARG A 432 -11.17 3.15 -12.13
CA ARG A 432 -9.89 3.82 -11.87
C ARG A 432 -8.70 2.88 -11.58
N ALA A 433 -8.90 1.56 -11.57
CA ALA A 433 -7.82 0.59 -11.45
C ALA A 433 -8.04 -0.66 -12.34
N VAL A 434 -6.93 -1.11 -12.93
CA VAL A 434 -6.71 -2.24 -13.87
C VAL A 434 -7.87 -3.25 -13.96
N ASN A 435 -8.50 -3.32 -15.14
CA ASN A 435 -9.70 -4.12 -15.45
C ASN A 435 -9.62 -5.64 -15.16
N ARG A 436 -8.42 -6.22 -14.96
CA ARG A 436 -8.25 -7.64 -14.63
C ARG A 436 -8.50 -7.97 -13.16
N ASP A 437 -8.27 -7.02 -12.28
CA ASP A 437 -8.29 -7.22 -10.83
C ASP A 437 -9.70 -7.50 -10.30
N TRP A 438 -10.69 -6.77 -10.81
CA TRP A 438 -12.10 -6.92 -10.42
C TRP A 438 -12.68 -8.26 -10.85
N MET A 439 -12.31 -8.73 -12.03
CA MET A 439 -12.78 -10.03 -12.54
C MET A 439 -12.33 -11.16 -11.62
N ASP A 440 -11.12 -11.08 -11.07
CA ASP A 440 -10.61 -12.09 -10.14
C ASP A 440 -11.27 -11.98 -8.76
N LEU A 441 -11.60 -10.77 -8.30
CA LEU A 441 -12.43 -10.55 -7.11
C LEU A 441 -13.80 -11.24 -7.23
N PHE A 442 -14.55 -10.96 -8.31
CA PHE A 442 -15.86 -11.57 -8.54
C PHE A 442 -15.79 -13.09 -8.66
N LYS A 443 -14.77 -13.62 -9.36
CA LYS A 443 -14.55 -15.07 -9.44
C LYS A 443 -14.28 -15.68 -8.07
N SER A 444 -13.49 -15.03 -7.22
CA SER A 444 -13.20 -15.51 -5.86
C SER A 444 -14.46 -15.54 -5.00
N LEU A 445 -15.27 -14.47 -5.04
CA LEU A 445 -16.54 -14.39 -4.32
C LEU A 445 -17.55 -15.46 -4.78
N ARG A 446 -17.71 -15.63 -6.09
CA ARG A 446 -18.57 -16.71 -6.62
C ARG A 446 -18.01 -18.08 -6.27
N GLY A 447 -16.69 -18.25 -6.27
CA GLY A 447 -16.01 -19.49 -5.86
C GLY A 447 -16.30 -19.90 -4.42
N THR A 448 -16.49 -18.93 -3.51
CA THR A 448 -16.86 -19.22 -2.10
C THR A 448 -18.34 -19.50 -1.88
N GLY A 449 -19.19 -19.28 -2.89
CA GLY A 449 -20.64 -19.48 -2.79
C GLY A 449 -21.46 -18.18 -2.79
N VAL A 450 -20.81 -17.00 -2.77
CA VAL A 450 -21.52 -15.72 -2.66
C VAL A 450 -22.28 -15.44 -3.95
N TYR A 451 -23.57 -15.14 -3.84
CA TYR A 451 -24.39 -14.68 -4.96
C TYR A 451 -24.12 -13.20 -5.22
N VAL A 452 -23.10 -12.92 -6.04
CA VAL A 452 -22.60 -11.56 -6.29
C VAL A 452 -22.79 -11.11 -7.74
N HIS A 453 -23.32 -9.90 -7.89
CA HIS A 453 -23.59 -9.20 -9.15
C HIS A 453 -22.59 -8.06 -9.39
N GLN A 454 -22.22 -7.88 -10.65
CA GLN A 454 -21.46 -6.70 -11.09
C GLN A 454 -22.43 -5.52 -11.23
N TRP A 455 -22.35 -4.53 -10.36
CA TRP A 455 -23.16 -3.33 -10.48
C TRP A 455 -22.40 -2.24 -11.25
N TRP A 456 -23.01 -1.63 -12.26
CA TRP A 456 -22.35 -0.68 -13.18
C TRP A 456 -22.75 0.79 -12.98
N GLY A 457 -23.51 1.08 -11.93
CA GLY A 457 -24.00 2.43 -11.62
C GLY A 457 -25.12 2.93 -12.54
N ASP A 458 -25.85 3.93 -12.05
CA ASP A 458 -26.86 4.65 -12.81
C ASP A 458 -26.18 5.88 -13.42
N GLN A 459 -26.20 6.02 -14.76
CA GLN A 459 -25.65 7.20 -15.44
C GLN A 459 -26.72 8.24 -15.68
#